data_AF-A0A950TJG3-F1
#
_entry.id   AF-A0A950TJG3-F1
#
_cell.length_a   1.000
_cell.length_b   1.000
_cell.length_c   1.000
_cell.angle_alpha   90.00
_cell.angle_beta   90.00
_cell.angle_gamma   90.00
#
_symmetry.space_group_name_H-M   'P 1'
#
loop_
_entity.id
_entity.type
_entity.pdbx_description
1 polymer ?
#
loop_
_entity_poly.entity_id
_entity_poly.type
_entity_poly.pdbx_seq_one_letter_code
_entity_poly.pdbx_strand_id
1 'polypeptide(L)'
;MSDGSAIERRPGSALREKAPAALTVGVVALLLYVIGFPIFLLGFFGALAFFVWKVFTSESRTETRRTFEFYLVANDILRDDDKRWFGFEIRDAAARGEAIIRTMPTAPPLVHFALGALYQKMDDHGAAVKHLSTALEDISADESSIVFPSKDLREYVRMLRRIERAPAEAPLTSAAVRSLERARKNRGKKMLEFSREQLATGKARELHTEASAEAAIEPRPPGSVLDMSDEPAVDETRTRKRTPRSPDSRKTISEVLHDIYDTNIQ
;
A
#
# COMPACT_ATOMS: atom_id res chain seq x y z
N MET A 1 -2.64 -39.13 -7.60
CA MET A 1 -1.95 -38.52 -6.44
C MET A 1 -2.34 -37.06 -6.42
N SER A 2 -3.08 -36.70 -5.36
CA SER A 2 -3.40 -35.35 -4.88
C SER A 2 -4.34 -34.47 -5.72
N ASP A 3 -5.63 -34.75 -5.57
CA ASP A 3 -6.68 -33.74 -5.47
C ASP A 3 -6.38 -32.78 -4.30
N GLY A 4 -6.59 -31.47 -4.49
CA GLY A 4 -6.56 -30.53 -3.37
C GLY A 4 -6.57 -29.06 -3.79
N SER A 5 -7.62 -28.35 -3.35
CA SER A 5 -7.80 -26.88 -3.33
C SER A 5 -8.60 -26.21 -4.46
N ALA A 6 -9.71 -26.80 -4.87
CA ALA A 6 -10.87 -25.99 -5.26
C ALA A 6 -11.51 -25.42 -3.97
N ILE A 7 -11.39 -24.11 -3.75
CA ILE A 7 -12.03 -23.41 -2.64
C ILE A 7 -13.53 -23.33 -2.93
N GLU A 8 -14.23 -24.44 -2.65
CA GLU A 8 -15.69 -24.50 -2.63
C GLU A 8 -16.16 -23.99 -1.26
N ARG A 9 -16.36 -22.67 -1.12
CA ARG A 9 -17.16 -22.12 -0.02
C ARG A 9 -18.57 -21.83 -0.52
N ARG A 10 -19.43 -22.87 -0.48
CA ARG A 10 -20.89 -22.75 -0.66
C ARG A 10 -21.46 -21.64 0.25
N PRO A 11 -22.18 -20.63 -0.28
CA PRO A 11 -22.97 -19.72 0.55
C PRO A 11 -24.35 -20.32 0.80
N GLY A 12 -24.43 -21.38 1.61
CA GLY A 12 -25.69 -22.07 1.94
C GLY A 12 -26.31 -21.70 3.29
N SER A 13 -25.60 -21.01 4.18
CA SER A 13 -26.02 -20.86 5.59
C SER A 13 -26.63 -19.51 5.96
N ALA A 14 -26.31 -18.42 5.25
CA ALA A 14 -26.64 -17.07 5.72
C ALA A 14 -28.14 -16.71 5.69
N LEU A 15 -28.94 -17.36 4.83
CA LEU A 15 -30.40 -17.15 4.79
C LEU A 15 -31.13 -18.00 5.84
N ARG A 16 -30.59 -19.18 6.19
CA ARG A 16 -31.20 -20.09 7.16
C ARG A 16 -30.97 -19.66 8.61
N GLU A 17 -29.89 -18.91 8.89
CA GLU A 17 -29.61 -18.36 10.22
C GLU A 17 -30.36 -17.05 10.53
N LYS A 18 -30.75 -16.25 9.53
CA LYS A 18 -31.36 -14.93 9.76
C LYS A 18 -32.88 -14.96 9.89
N ALA A 19 -33.53 -15.99 9.35
CA ALA A 19 -34.98 -16.20 9.47
C ALA A 19 -35.47 -16.32 10.94
N PRO A 20 -34.83 -17.11 11.83
CA PRO A 20 -35.24 -17.17 13.23
C PRO A 20 -35.03 -15.83 13.97
N ALA A 21 -33.95 -15.10 13.67
CA ALA A 21 -33.68 -13.82 14.31
C ALA A 21 -34.70 -12.72 13.91
N ALA A 22 -35.14 -12.72 12.64
CA ALA A 22 -36.18 -11.80 12.19
C ALA A 22 -37.55 -12.11 12.83
N LEU A 23 -37.85 -13.39 13.02
CA LEU A 23 -39.10 -13.84 13.61
C LEU A 23 -39.17 -13.53 15.11
N THR A 24 -38.08 -13.73 15.85
CA THR A 24 -38.01 -13.37 17.28
C THR A 24 -38.16 -11.86 17.51
N VAL A 25 -37.52 -11.03 16.67
CA VAL A 25 -37.69 -9.57 16.74
C VAL A 25 -39.14 -9.15 16.48
N GLY A 26 -39.81 -9.78 15.51
CA GLY A 26 -41.23 -9.53 15.23
C GLY A 26 -42.16 -9.91 16.40
N VAL A 27 -41.90 -11.05 17.04
CA VAL A 27 -42.69 -11.51 18.21
C VAL A 27 -42.49 -10.59 19.41
N VAL A 28 -41.25 -10.17 19.69
CA VAL A 28 -40.95 -9.23 20.78
C VAL A 28 -41.60 -7.87 20.54
N ALA A 29 -41.56 -7.36 19.30
CA ALA A 29 -42.23 -6.10 18.96
C ALA A 29 -43.74 -6.18 19.14
N LEU A 30 -44.37 -7.31 18.77
CA LEU A 30 -45.79 -7.56 18.97
C LEU A 30 -46.15 -7.63 20.46
N LEU A 31 -45.34 -8.32 21.27
CA LEU A 31 -45.56 -8.42 22.73
C LEU A 31 -45.43 -7.06 23.41
N LEU A 32 -44.43 -6.25 23.05
CA LEU A 32 -44.27 -4.88 23.56
C LEU A 32 -45.48 -4.02 23.20
N TYR A 33 -46.02 -4.16 21.99
CA TYR A 33 -47.24 -3.47 21.58
C TYR A 33 -48.45 -3.87 22.42
N VAL A 34 -48.65 -5.18 22.67
CA VAL A 34 -49.77 -5.70 23.49
C VAL A 34 -49.67 -5.26 24.95
N ILE A 35 -48.45 -5.10 25.49
CA ILE A 35 -48.20 -4.62 26.87
C ILE A 35 -48.45 -3.10 27.00
N GLY A 36 -48.75 -2.39 25.91
CA GLY A 36 -49.00 -0.95 25.92
C GLY A 36 -47.73 -0.11 25.90
N PHE A 37 -46.61 -0.68 25.43
CA PHE A 37 -45.37 0.08 25.25
C PHE A 37 -45.60 1.23 24.24
N PRO A 38 -45.10 2.45 24.51
CA PRO A 38 -45.35 3.60 23.64
C PRO A 38 -44.90 3.35 22.19
N ILE A 39 -45.83 3.43 21.24
CA ILE A 39 -45.58 3.16 19.82
C ILE A 39 -44.47 4.07 19.25
N PHE A 40 -44.41 5.32 19.70
CA PHE A 40 -43.37 6.27 19.28
C PHE A 40 -41.96 5.81 19.67
N LEU A 41 -41.80 5.17 20.83
CA LEU A 41 -40.51 4.59 21.24
C LEU A 41 -40.17 3.38 20.39
N LEU A 42 -41.14 2.51 20.09
CA LEU A 42 -40.93 1.35 19.22
C LEU A 42 -40.49 1.77 17.81
N GLY A 43 -41.14 2.80 17.25
CA GLY A 43 -40.76 3.41 15.97
C GLY A 43 -39.37 4.05 16.02
N PHE A 44 -39.05 4.76 17.10
CA PHE A 44 -37.73 5.38 17.29
C PHE A 44 -36.60 4.35 17.35
N PHE A 45 -36.74 3.30 18.17
CA PHE A 45 -35.73 2.24 18.26
C PHE A 45 -35.64 1.42 16.97
N GLY A 46 -36.76 1.18 16.27
CA GLY A 46 -36.76 0.54 14.96
C GLY A 46 -36.01 1.36 13.90
N ALA A 47 -36.28 2.67 13.83
CA ALA A 47 -35.57 3.59 12.95
C ALA A 47 -34.08 3.67 13.31
N LEU A 48 -33.74 3.77 14.59
CA LEU A 48 -32.36 3.80 15.08
C LEU A 48 -31.62 2.50 14.71
N ALA A 49 -32.21 1.34 14.96
CA ALA A 49 -31.63 0.05 14.59
C ALA A 49 -31.44 -0.08 13.07
N PHE A 50 -32.39 0.43 12.27
CA PHE A 50 -32.24 0.50 10.82
C PHE A 50 -31.07 1.39 10.42
N PHE A 51 -30.92 2.58 11.00
CA PHE A 51 -29.79 3.47 10.72
C PHE A 51 -28.46 2.85 11.12
N VAL A 52 -28.38 2.25 12.31
CA VAL A 52 -27.17 1.55 12.78
C VAL A 52 -26.80 0.42 11.80
N TRP A 53 -27.76 -0.41 11.40
CA TRP A 53 -27.54 -1.45 10.39
C TRP A 53 -27.14 -0.87 9.02
N LYS A 54 -27.74 0.24 8.60
CA LYS A 54 -27.42 0.94 7.34
C LYS A 54 -25.98 1.45 7.34
N VAL A 55 -25.50 1.97 8.46
CA VAL A 55 -24.12 2.45 8.63
C VAL A 55 -23.14 1.30 8.55
N PHE A 56 -23.36 0.22 9.32
CA PHE A 56 -22.47 -0.97 9.26
C PHE A 56 -22.47 -1.67 7.89
N THR A 57 -23.57 -1.62 7.14
CA THR A 57 -23.59 -2.18 5.78
C THR A 57 -22.88 -1.32 4.74
N SER A 58 -22.56 -0.06 5.06
CA SER A 58 -21.91 0.90 4.15
C SER A 58 -20.38 0.79 4.11
N GLU A 59 -19.76 0.07 5.04
CA GLU A 59 -18.30 -0.06 5.18
C GLU A 59 -17.61 -0.69 3.95
N SER A 60 -18.31 -1.53 3.16
CA SER A 60 -17.74 -2.07 1.92
C SER A 60 -17.54 -1.01 0.82
N ARG A 61 -18.29 0.10 0.86
CA ARG A 61 -18.10 1.23 -0.06
C ARG A 61 -16.82 2.00 0.23
N THR A 62 -16.45 2.12 1.50
CA THR A 62 -15.23 2.84 1.89
C THR A 62 -13.99 2.07 1.45
N GLU A 63 -13.96 0.75 1.60
CA GLU A 63 -12.83 -0.06 1.12
C GLU A 63 -12.67 0.01 -0.40
N THR A 64 -13.78 -0.09 -1.14
CA THR A 64 -13.76 0.02 -2.60
C THR A 64 -13.21 1.39 -3.06
N ARG A 65 -13.59 2.47 -2.37
CA ARG A 65 -13.10 3.82 -2.68
C ARG A 65 -11.60 3.94 -2.44
N ARG A 66 -11.07 3.35 -1.35
CA ARG A 66 -9.62 3.33 -1.07
C ARG A 66 -8.83 2.68 -2.20
N THR A 67 -9.36 1.64 -2.84
CA THR A 67 -8.73 1.00 -4.01
C THR A 67 -8.56 1.98 -5.18
N PHE A 68 -9.59 2.78 -5.49
CA PHE A 68 -9.49 3.77 -6.57
C PHE A 68 -8.62 4.96 -6.20
N GLU A 69 -8.61 5.38 -4.94
CA GLU A 69 -7.68 6.40 -4.44
C GLU A 69 -6.22 5.92 -4.52
N PHE A 70 -5.96 4.65 -4.20
CA PHE A 70 -4.67 4.03 -4.42
C PHE A 70 -4.25 4.06 -5.90
N TYR A 71 -5.16 3.76 -6.83
CA TYR A 71 -4.85 3.84 -8.27
C TYR A 71 -4.50 5.25 -8.74
N LEU A 72 -5.16 6.28 -8.20
CA LEU A 72 -4.80 7.67 -8.51
C LEU A 72 -3.37 7.97 -8.08
N VAL A 73 -3.06 7.69 -6.80
CA VAL A 73 -1.72 7.94 -6.24
C VAL A 73 -0.65 7.11 -6.95
N ALA A 74 -0.90 5.83 -7.18
CA ALA A 74 0.04 4.95 -7.86
C ALA A 74 0.27 5.40 -9.30
N ASN A 75 -0.78 5.79 -10.02
CA ASN A 75 -0.65 6.32 -11.37
C ASN A 75 0.16 7.62 -11.40
N ASP A 76 -0.11 8.56 -10.49
CA ASP A 76 0.62 9.83 -10.43
C ASP A 76 2.11 9.61 -10.15
N ILE A 77 2.45 8.65 -9.29
CA ILE A 77 3.84 8.26 -9.02
C ILE A 77 4.48 7.61 -10.25
N LEU A 78 3.78 6.69 -10.91
CA LEU A 78 4.32 5.88 -12.01
C LEU A 78 4.32 6.60 -13.37
N ARG A 79 3.68 7.77 -13.49
CA ARG A 79 3.63 8.52 -14.75
C ARG A 79 4.94 9.26 -15.06
N ASP A 80 5.86 9.34 -14.11
CA ASP A 80 7.17 10.00 -14.27
C ASP A 80 7.06 11.42 -14.87
N ASP A 81 5.99 12.16 -14.53
CA ASP A 81 5.72 13.51 -15.03
C ASP A 81 6.66 14.56 -14.40
N ASP A 82 7.97 14.54 -14.68
CA ASP A 82 9.02 15.51 -14.25
C ASP A 82 9.11 15.83 -12.74
N LYS A 83 8.17 15.35 -11.95
CA LYS A 83 8.00 15.54 -10.51
C LYS A 83 8.85 14.46 -9.85
N ARG A 84 9.90 14.90 -9.17
CA ARG A 84 10.68 14.03 -8.30
C ARG A 84 9.80 13.65 -7.10
N TRP A 85 9.44 12.39 -7.03
CA TRP A 85 8.75 11.81 -5.89
C TRP A 85 9.77 11.46 -4.82
N PHE A 86 9.45 11.76 -3.56
CA PHE A 86 10.31 11.37 -2.45
C PHE A 86 10.09 9.90 -2.09
N GLY A 87 11.14 9.22 -1.64
CA GLY A 87 11.06 7.80 -1.28
C GLY A 87 9.99 7.48 -0.23
N PHE A 88 9.70 8.41 0.69
CA PHE A 88 8.62 8.24 1.67
C PHE A 88 7.22 8.25 1.02
N GLU A 89 7.00 9.08 -0.01
CA GLU A 89 5.69 9.15 -0.69
C GLU A 89 5.38 7.84 -1.42
N ILE A 90 6.43 7.23 -2.00
CA ILE A 90 6.32 5.94 -2.68
C ILE A 90 6.07 4.82 -1.65
N ARG A 91 6.75 4.85 -0.50
CA ARG A 91 6.49 3.91 0.61
C ARG A 91 5.08 4.06 1.17
N ASP A 92 4.59 5.29 1.35
CA ASP A 92 3.22 5.56 1.83
C ASP A 92 2.17 5.11 0.82
N ALA A 93 2.45 5.24 -0.48
CA ALA A 93 1.60 4.70 -1.53
C ALA A 93 1.60 3.16 -1.51
N ALA A 94 2.77 2.53 -1.38
CA ALA A 94 2.91 1.09 -1.29
C ALA A 94 2.20 0.52 -0.05
N ALA A 95 2.35 1.16 1.12
CA ALA A 95 1.69 0.76 2.36
C ALA A 95 0.15 0.79 2.24
N ARG A 96 -0.41 1.78 1.52
CA ARG A 96 -1.85 1.83 1.19
C ARG A 96 -2.27 0.66 0.31
N GLY A 97 -1.48 0.33 -0.70
CA GLY A 97 -1.70 -0.85 -1.56
C GLY A 97 -1.68 -2.16 -0.77
N GLU A 98 -0.74 -2.32 0.16
CA GLU A 98 -0.69 -3.49 1.04
C GLU A 98 -1.89 -3.59 1.97
N ALA A 99 -2.34 -2.47 2.54
CA ALA A 99 -3.52 -2.45 3.40
C ALA A 99 -4.75 -2.96 2.65
N ILE A 100 -4.91 -2.60 1.37
CA ILE A 100 -6.00 -3.10 0.50
C ILE A 100 -5.91 -4.62 0.32
N ILE A 101 -4.72 -5.18 0.08
CA ILE A 101 -4.55 -6.64 -0.07
C ILE A 101 -4.87 -7.37 1.25
N ARG A 102 -4.55 -6.77 2.40
CA ARG A 102 -4.85 -7.35 3.72
C ARG A 102 -6.35 -7.34 4.02
N THR A 103 -7.07 -6.29 3.64
CA THR A 103 -8.52 -6.19 3.86
C THR A 103 -9.33 -6.97 2.83
N MET A 104 -8.81 -7.07 1.60
CA MET A 104 -9.48 -7.69 0.46
C MET A 104 -8.70 -8.95 -0.02
N PRO A 105 -9.06 -10.16 0.46
CA PRO A 105 -8.32 -11.39 0.12
C PRO A 105 -8.44 -11.78 -1.36
N THR A 106 -9.39 -11.19 -2.08
CA THR A 106 -9.58 -11.32 -3.54
C THR A 106 -9.38 -9.95 -4.19
N ALA A 107 -8.20 -9.35 -3.95
CA ALA A 107 -7.85 -8.05 -4.49
C ALA A 107 -7.74 -8.09 -6.02
N PRO A 108 -8.13 -7.00 -6.73
CA PRO A 108 -7.99 -6.94 -8.17
C PRO A 108 -6.52 -7.10 -8.62
N PRO A 109 -6.25 -7.76 -9.75
CA PRO A 109 -4.89 -7.96 -10.25
C PRO A 109 -4.18 -6.64 -10.58
N LEU A 110 -4.94 -5.59 -10.90
CA LEU A 110 -4.42 -4.24 -11.11
C LEU A 110 -3.78 -3.66 -9.84
N VAL A 111 -4.29 -4.00 -8.65
CA VAL A 111 -3.67 -3.60 -7.36
C VAL A 111 -2.30 -4.24 -7.21
N HIS A 112 -2.20 -5.54 -7.47
CA HIS A 112 -0.93 -6.27 -7.42
C HIS A 112 0.08 -5.71 -8.44
N PHE A 113 -0.36 -5.41 -9.67
CA PHE A 113 0.50 -4.79 -10.66
C PHE A 113 1.02 -3.40 -10.21
N ALA A 114 0.13 -2.52 -9.77
CA ALA A 114 0.50 -1.18 -9.33
C ALA A 114 1.45 -1.22 -8.12
N LEU A 115 1.21 -2.12 -7.17
CA LEU A 115 2.07 -2.31 -6.01
C LEU A 115 3.45 -2.84 -6.40
N GLY A 116 3.52 -3.83 -7.29
CA GLY A 116 4.78 -4.35 -7.81
C GLY A 116 5.60 -3.30 -8.58
N ALA A 117 4.92 -2.44 -9.35
CA ALA A 117 5.55 -1.31 -10.03
C ALA A 117 6.09 -0.25 -9.06
N LEU A 118 5.39 0.03 -7.97
CA LEU A 118 5.89 0.93 -6.92
C LEU A 118 7.12 0.35 -6.22
N TYR A 119 7.12 -0.95 -5.90
CA TYR A 119 8.28 -1.62 -5.31
C TYR A 119 9.50 -1.60 -6.22
N GLN A 120 9.31 -1.83 -7.52
CA GLN A 120 10.38 -1.70 -8.51
C GLN A 120 10.96 -0.28 -8.55
N LYS A 121 10.12 0.76 -8.38
CA LYS A 121 10.57 2.15 -8.31
C LYS A 121 11.32 2.49 -7.01
N MET A 122 11.17 1.68 -5.97
CA MET A 122 11.91 1.79 -4.71
C MET A 122 13.16 0.90 -4.66
N ASP A 123 13.53 0.28 -5.78
CA ASP A 123 14.61 -0.72 -5.88
C ASP A 123 14.44 -1.97 -4.99
N ASP A 124 13.22 -2.20 -4.47
CA ASP A 124 12.87 -3.46 -3.80
C ASP A 124 12.38 -4.47 -4.84
N HIS A 125 13.34 -5.10 -5.51
CA HIS A 125 13.05 -6.08 -6.55
C HIS A 125 12.43 -7.38 -5.99
N GLY A 126 12.64 -7.68 -4.70
CA GLY A 126 12.08 -8.86 -4.03
C GLY A 126 10.57 -8.79 -3.93
N ALA A 127 10.07 -7.70 -3.35
CA ALA A 127 8.64 -7.43 -3.27
C ALA A 127 8.02 -7.20 -4.66
N ALA A 128 8.75 -6.53 -5.57
CA ALA A 128 8.29 -6.30 -6.93
C ALA A 128 7.98 -7.61 -7.66
N VAL A 129 8.91 -8.59 -7.65
CA VAL A 129 8.68 -9.89 -8.32
C VAL A 129 7.47 -10.61 -7.75
N LYS A 130 7.31 -10.65 -6.42
CA LYS A 130 6.17 -11.30 -5.76
C LYS A 130 4.83 -10.74 -6.24
N HIS A 131 4.70 -9.41 -6.30
CA HIS A 131 3.44 -8.78 -6.69
C HIS A 131 3.23 -8.79 -8.21
N LEU A 132 4.28 -8.63 -9.01
CA LEU A 132 4.19 -8.68 -10.47
C LEU A 132 3.89 -10.09 -10.98
N SER A 133 4.48 -11.13 -10.40
CA SER A 133 4.18 -12.53 -10.79
C SER A 133 2.73 -12.87 -10.51
N THR A 134 2.21 -12.48 -9.34
CA THR A 134 0.78 -12.68 -9.03
C THR A 134 -0.12 -11.92 -9.99
N ALA A 135 0.26 -10.75 -10.48
CA ALA A 135 -0.57 -10.00 -11.41
C ALA A 135 -0.53 -10.49 -12.88
N LEU A 136 0.51 -11.24 -13.27
CA LEU A 136 0.82 -11.55 -14.68
C LEU A 136 0.86 -13.04 -15.00
N GLU A 137 1.25 -13.89 -14.05
CA GLU A 137 1.50 -15.32 -14.26
C GLU A 137 0.46 -16.21 -13.55
N ASP A 138 -0.12 -15.74 -12.44
CA ASP A 138 -1.11 -16.53 -11.69
C ASP A 138 -2.44 -16.64 -12.47
N ILE A 139 -2.85 -17.87 -12.77
CA ILE A 139 -4.14 -18.19 -13.41
C ILE A 139 -5.32 -17.74 -12.53
N SER A 140 -5.14 -17.70 -11.21
CA SER A 140 -6.13 -17.17 -10.26
C SER A 140 -6.29 -15.65 -10.31
N ALA A 141 -5.37 -14.94 -10.97
CA ALA A 141 -5.45 -13.51 -11.22
C ALA A 141 -6.21 -13.16 -12.50
N ASP A 142 -6.56 -14.17 -13.32
CA ASP A 142 -7.49 -13.98 -14.44
C ASP A 142 -8.90 -13.75 -13.89
N GLU A 143 -9.38 -12.51 -14.06
CA GLU A 143 -10.68 -12.04 -13.57
C GLU A 143 -11.86 -12.88 -14.12
N SER A 144 -11.67 -13.56 -15.25
CA SER A 144 -12.65 -14.46 -15.88
C SER A 144 -12.84 -15.78 -15.13
N SER A 145 -11.88 -16.19 -14.29
CA SER A 145 -11.93 -17.45 -13.53
C SER A 145 -12.79 -17.35 -12.26
N ILE A 146 -13.12 -16.13 -11.82
CA ILE A 146 -13.80 -15.86 -10.55
C ILE A 146 -15.32 -16.02 -10.72
N VAL A 147 -15.84 -17.20 -10.42
CA VAL A 147 -17.29 -17.50 -10.48
C VAL A 147 -18.06 -16.94 -9.27
N PHE A 148 -17.43 -16.96 -8.08
CA PHE A 148 -18.05 -16.51 -6.83
C PHE A 148 -17.26 -15.37 -6.19
N PRO A 149 -17.52 -14.11 -6.59
CA PRO A 149 -16.78 -12.96 -6.06
C PRO A 149 -17.17 -12.63 -4.62
N SER A 150 -16.20 -12.12 -3.86
CA SER A 150 -16.42 -11.52 -2.54
C SER A 150 -17.39 -10.32 -2.62
N LYS A 151 -17.94 -9.89 -1.48
CA LYS A 151 -18.82 -8.71 -1.44
C LYS A 151 -18.08 -7.46 -1.96
N ASP A 152 -16.83 -7.28 -1.53
CA ASP A 152 -16.02 -6.12 -1.89
C ASP A 152 -15.64 -6.14 -3.37
N LEU A 153 -15.30 -7.31 -3.92
CA LEU A 153 -14.99 -7.44 -5.35
C LEU A 153 -16.21 -7.11 -6.22
N ARG A 154 -17.42 -7.51 -5.78
CA ARG A 154 -18.65 -7.13 -6.48
C ARG A 154 -18.89 -5.62 -6.46
N GLU A 155 -18.61 -4.96 -5.33
CA GLU A 155 -18.77 -3.52 -5.21
C GLU A 155 -17.74 -2.76 -6.03
N TYR A 156 -16.48 -3.21 -6.02
CA TYR A 156 -15.42 -2.77 -6.91
C TYR A 156 -15.81 -2.86 -8.38
N VAL A 157 -16.22 -4.04 -8.86
CA VAL A 157 -16.62 -4.23 -10.27
C VAL A 157 -17.84 -3.37 -10.63
N ARG A 158 -18.80 -3.21 -9.71
CA ARG A 158 -19.96 -2.33 -9.94
C ARG A 158 -19.54 -0.87 -10.09
N MET A 159 -18.62 -0.39 -9.25
CA MET A 159 -18.08 0.96 -9.32
C MET A 159 -17.23 1.16 -10.58
N LEU A 160 -16.38 0.18 -10.93
CA LEU A 160 -15.57 0.19 -12.14
C LEU A 160 -16.46 0.29 -13.39
N ARG A 161 -17.48 -0.56 -13.52
CA ARG A 161 -18.43 -0.50 -14.64
C ARG A 161 -19.18 0.82 -14.73
N ARG A 162 -19.49 1.44 -13.58
CA ARG A 162 -20.12 2.76 -13.55
C ARG A 162 -19.18 3.82 -14.13
N ILE A 163 -17.91 3.82 -13.71
CA ILE A 163 -16.87 4.72 -14.21
C ILE A 163 -16.63 4.48 -15.71
N GLU A 164 -16.61 3.24 -16.17
CA GLU A 164 -16.44 2.90 -17.58
C GLU A 164 -17.62 3.34 -18.46
N ARG A 165 -18.84 3.20 -17.95
CA ARG A 165 -20.06 3.64 -18.65
C ARG A 165 -20.17 5.16 -18.72
N ALA A 166 -19.74 5.86 -17.68
CA ALA A 166 -19.82 7.32 -17.57
C ALA A 166 -18.47 7.91 -17.11
N PRO A 167 -17.46 7.97 -18.01
CA PRO A 167 -16.12 8.45 -17.65
C PRO A 167 -16.10 9.92 -17.20
N ALA A 168 -17.13 10.69 -17.58
CA ALA A 168 -17.31 12.08 -17.14
C ALA A 168 -17.60 12.22 -15.63
N GLU A 169 -18.13 11.19 -14.96
CA GLU A 169 -18.40 11.24 -13.52
C GLU A 169 -17.10 11.19 -12.68
N ALA A 170 -16.04 10.57 -13.21
CA ALA A 170 -14.76 10.40 -12.52
C ALA A 170 -13.58 10.39 -13.53
N PRO A 171 -13.29 11.53 -14.19
CA PRO A 171 -12.33 11.59 -15.29
C PRO A 171 -10.92 11.16 -14.86
N LEU A 172 -10.46 11.63 -13.70
CA LEU A 172 -9.14 11.29 -13.15
C LEU A 172 -9.01 9.79 -12.88
N THR A 173 -10.00 9.19 -12.21
CA THR A 173 -10.00 7.76 -11.90
C THR A 173 -10.04 6.91 -13.17
N SER A 174 -10.89 7.30 -14.14
CA SER A 174 -10.97 6.58 -15.41
C SER A 174 -9.66 6.63 -16.20
N ALA A 175 -8.96 7.77 -16.18
CA ALA A 175 -7.67 7.94 -16.82
C ALA A 175 -6.59 7.09 -16.14
N ALA A 176 -6.51 7.15 -14.80
CA ALA A 176 -5.54 6.40 -14.01
C ALA A 176 -5.70 4.88 -14.15
N VAL A 177 -6.93 4.37 -14.12
CA VAL A 177 -7.17 2.93 -14.32
C VAL A 177 -6.74 2.52 -15.73
N ARG A 178 -7.08 3.30 -16.76
CA ARG A 178 -6.70 2.98 -18.15
C ARG A 178 -5.19 3.05 -18.38
N SER A 179 -4.49 4.02 -17.80
CA SER A 179 -3.03 4.13 -17.93
C SER A 179 -2.32 3.00 -17.22
N LEU A 180 -2.75 2.63 -16.00
CA LEU A 180 -2.19 1.49 -15.26
C LEU A 180 -2.45 0.17 -16.00
N GLU A 181 -3.66 -0.05 -16.53
CA GLU A 181 -3.96 -1.23 -17.35
C GLU A 181 -3.11 -1.31 -18.62
N ARG A 182 -2.90 -0.17 -19.31
CA ARG A 182 -1.99 -0.11 -20.45
C ARG A 182 -0.54 -0.40 -20.03
N ALA A 183 -0.11 0.13 -18.90
CA ALA A 183 1.22 -0.14 -18.37
C ALA A 183 1.39 -1.63 -18.03
N ARG A 184 0.40 -2.26 -17.42
CA ARG A 184 0.38 -3.72 -17.15
C ARG A 184 0.57 -4.53 -18.42
N LYS A 185 -0.21 -4.22 -19.47
CA LYS A 185 -0.16 -4.94 -20.75
C LYS A 185 1.14 -4.72 -21.52
N ASN A 186 1.64 -3.49 -21.55
CA ASN A 186 2.77 -3.12 -22.41
C ASN A 186 4.14 -3.31 -21.73
N ARG A 187 4.22 -3.01 -20.43
CA ARG A 187 5.48 -2.96 -19.66
C ARG A 187 5.55 -4.04 -18.58
N GLY A 188 4.44 -4.64 -18.15
CA GLY A 188 4.42 -5.56 -17.01
C GLY A 188 5.39 -6.74 -17.14
N LYS A 189 5.43 -7.42 -18.29
CA LYS A 189 6.36 -8.54 -18.51
C LYS A 189 7.82 -8.10 -18.44
N LYS A 190 8.16 -7.01 -19.13
CA LYS A 190 9.50 -6.41 -19.11
C LYS A 190 9.93 -6.01 -17.71
N MET A 191 9.02 -5.44 -16.93
CA MET A 191 9.24 -5.03 -15.54
C MET A 191 9.54 -6.20 -14.61
N LEU A 192 8.81 -7.31 -14.81
CA LEU A 192 9.00 -8.54 -14.07
C LEU A 192 10.33 -9.22 -14.42
N GLU A 193 10.67 -9.31 -15.71
CA GLU A 193 11.96 -9.85 -16.18
C GLU A 193 13.13 -9.01 -15.63
N PHE A 194 13.06 -7.69 -15.77
CA PHE A 194 14.07 -6.77 -15.24
C PHE A 194 14.27 -6.96 -13.72
N SER A 195 13.18 -7.07 -12.95
CA SER A 195 13.28 -7.26 -11.51
C SER A 195 13.88 -8.64 -11.14
N ARG A 196 13.62 -9.68 -11.94
CA ARG A 196 14.25 -11.00 -11.77
C ARG A 196 15.75 -10.95 -12.06
N GLU A 197 16.15 -10.25 -13.12
CA GLU A 197 17.57 -10.06 -13.48
C GLU A 197 18.32 -9.33 -12.37
N GLN A 198 17.76 -8.22 -11.87
CA GLN A 198 18.37 -7.45 -10.77
C GLN A 198 18.51 -8.25 -9.48
N LEU A 199 17.54 -9.12 -9.15
CA LEU A 199 17.67 -10.04 -8.01
C LEU A 199 18.76 -11.10 -8.23
N ALA A 200 18.90 -11.63 -9.46
CA ALA A 200 19.96 -12.58 -9.77
C ALA A 200 21.34 -11.94 -9.66
N THR A 201 21.50 -10.72 -10.19
CA THR A 201 22.74 -9.95 -10.09
C THR A 201 23.05 -9.51 -8.66
N GLY A 202 22.04 -9.07 -7.91
CA GLY A 202 22.17 -8.70 -6.50
C GLY A 202 22.65 -9.88 -5.63
N LYS A 203 22.02 -11.05 -5.78
CA LYS A 203 22.43 -12.28 -5.08
C LYS A 203 23.83 -12.73 -5.47
N ALA A 204 24.22 -12.62 -6.74
CA ALA A 204 25.58 -12.94 -7.17
C ALA A 204 26.62 -12.01 -6.52
N ARG A 205 26.28 -10.73 -6.32
CA ARG A 205 27.15 -9.75 -5.65
C ARG A 205 27.27 -10.00 -4.14
N GLU A 206 26.19 -10.40 -3.49
CA GLU A 206 26.20 -10.82 -2.08
C GLU A 206 27.09 -12.06 -1.88
N LEU A 207 26.94 -13.09 -2.72
CA LEU A 207 27.77 -14.30 -2.67
C LEU A 207 29.27 -14.02 -2.86
N HIS A 208 29.64 -13.10 -3.75
CA HIS A 208 31.04 -12.69 -3.92
C HIS A 208 31.57 -11.87 -2.74
N THR A 209 30.71 -11.10 -2.07
CA THR A 209 31.09 -10.29 -0.90
C THR A 209 31.25 -11.17 0.34
N GLU A 210 30.38 -12.15 0.53
CA GLU A 210 30.48 -13.15 1.60
C GLU A 210 31.71 -14.06 1.42
N ALA A 211 32.00 -14.51 0.19
CA ALA A 211 33.20 -15.28 -0.10
C ALA A 211 34.51 -14.49 0.12
N SER A 212 34.49 -13.16 -0.05
CA SER A 212 35.63 -12.29 0.30
C SER A 212 35.72 -11.99 1.80
N ALA A 213 34.58 -11.88 2.50
CA ALA A 213 34.54 -11.67 3.94
C ALA A 213 35.00 -12.92 4.72
N GLU A 214 34.67 -14.12 4.21
CA GLU A 214 35.08 -15.40 4.81
C GLU A 214 36.56 -15.72 4.53
N ALA A 215 37.14 -15.17 3.45
CA ALA A 215 38.57 -15.25 3.17
C ALA A 215 39.44 -14.24 3.96
N ALA A 216 38.83 -13.27 4.66
CA ALA A 216 39.52 -12.23 5.41
C ALA A 216 39.67 -12.51 6.91
N ILE A 217 39.25 -13.69 7.39
CA ILE A 217 39.42 -14.13 8.79
C ILE A 217 40.69 -14.99 8.89
N GLU A 218 41.87 -14.36 8.73
CA GLU A 218 43.13 -14.92 9.24
C GLU A 218 43.37 -14.41 10.69
N PRO A 219 43.87 -15.26 11.61
CA PRO A 219 43.98 -14.93 13.02
C PRO A 219 45.15 -13.96 13.26
N ARG A 220 44.84 -12.70 13.57
CA ARG A 220 45.83 -11.71 14.02
C ARG A 220 46.25 -12.00 15.47
N PRO A 221 47.55 -12.13 15.78
CA PRO A 221 48.01 -12.45 17.13
C PRO A 221 47.85 -11.26 18.10
N PRO A 222 47.70 -11.52 19.42
CA PRO A 222 47.37 -10.50 20.40
C PRO A 222 48.62 -9.81 20.93
N GLY A 223 48.55 -8.49 21.09
CA GLY A 223 49.43 -7.74 22.01
C GLY A 223 50.01 -6.46 21.44
N SER A 224 49.49 -5.31 21.87
CA SER A 224 50.24 -4.44 22.79
C SER A 224 49.34 -3.31 23.26
N VAL A 225 49.12 -3.27 24.57
CA VAL A 225 48.51 -2.15 25.31
C VAL A 225 49.64 -1.19 25.65
N LEU A 226 49.50 0.10 25.33
CA LEU A 226 50.20 1.26 25.91
C LEU A 226 49.38 2.49 25.48
N ASP A 227 48.51 3.03 26.33
CA ASP A 227 48.75 3.88 27.50
C ASP A 227 48.97 5.37 27.15
N MET A 228 47.96 6.13 27.57
CA MET A 228 47.96 7.48 28.16
C MET A 228 48.64 8.71 27.51
N SER A 229 47.82 9.76 27.55
CA SER A 229 48.15 11.20 27.74
C SER A 229 48.59 11.98 26.52
N ASP A 230 47.76 12.93 26.06
CA ASP A 230 47.87 14.33 26.49
C ASP A 230 46.84 15.19 25.77
N GLU A 231 45.99 15.87 26.54
CA GLU A 231 45.29 17.08 26.08
C GLU A 231 46.32 18.20 25.84
N PRO A 232 46.04 19.10 24.90
CA PRO A 232 45.99 20.48 25.35
C PRO A 232 44.85 21.31 24.75
N ALA A 233 44.22 22.03 25.66
CA ALA A 233 44.00 23.47 25.64
C ALA A 233 43.29 24.13 24.43
N VAL A 234 42.09 24.60 24.76
CA VAL A 234 41.36 25.76 24.23
C VAL A 234 42.28 26.90 23.79
N ASP A 235 42.10 27.37 22.55
CA ASP A 235 42.49 28.73 22.14
C ASP A 235 41.29 29.46 21.53
N GLU A 236 40.68 30.31 22.36
CA GLU A 236 39.79 31.38 21.94
C GLU A 236 40.63 32.49 21.31
N THR A 237 40.50 32.72 20.00
CA THR A 237 40.36 34.08 19.45
C THR A 237 40.25 34.05 17.93
N ARG A 238 39.10 34.49 17.40
CA ARG A 238 39.06 35.29 16.17
C ARG A 238 37.73 36.01 16.00
N THR A 239 37.69 37.21 16.57
CA THR A 239 36.76 38.29 16.22
C THR A 239 36.97 38.70 14.76
N ARG A 240 35.97 38.53 13.88
CA ARG A 240 35.88 39.28 12.62
C ARG A 240 34.44 39.72 12.30
N LYS A 241 34.24 41.02 12.47
CA LYS A 241 33.41 41.96 11.71
C LYS A 241 32.04 41.46 11.19
N ARG A 242 30.99 41.85 11.92
CA ARG A 242 29.63 41.99 11.38
C ARG A 242 29.56 43.23 10.47
N THR A 243 29.42 43.02 9.16
CA THR A 243 28.85 44.00 8.23
C THR A 243 27.33 43.84 8.19
N PRO A 244 26.54 44.93 8.19
CA PRO A 244 25.09 44.85 8.14
C PRO A 244 24.66 44.45 6.72
N ARG A 245 24.05 43.27 6.56
CA ARG A 245 23.54 42.80 5.26
C ARG A 245 22.04 43.01 5.17
N SER A 246 21.63 43.58 4.03
CA SER A 246 20.27 43.91 3.63
C SER A 246 19.35 42.68 3.58
N PRO A 247 18.01 42.86 3.52
CA PRO A 247 17.04 41.80 3.81
C PRO A 247 16.94 40.66 2.78
N ASP A 248 17.71 40.70 1.69
CA ASP A 248 17.40 39.93 0.47
C ASP A 248 18.30 38.72 0.19
N SER A 249 19.14 38.29 1.14
CA SER A 249 20.02 37.12 0.97
C SER A 249 19.75 36.00 1.97
N ARG A 250 18.50 35.55 2.09
CA ARG A 250 18.22 34.29 2.77
C ARG A 250 18.58 33.14 1.82
N LYS A 251 19.65 32.42 2.15
CA LYS A 251 20.00 31.14 1.50
C LYS A 251 18.79 30.22 1.55
N THR A 252 18.57 29.48 0.46
CA THR A 252 17.51 28.46 0.45
C THR A 252 17.86 27.34 1.42
N ILE A 253 16.85 26.61 1.92
CA ILE A 253 17.08 25.49 2.85
C ILE A 253 18.03 24.45 2.23
N SER A 254 17.99 24.29 0.91
CA SER A 254 18.91 23.41 0.16
C SER A 254 20.38 23.85 0.27
N GLU A 255 20.65 25.15 0.18
CA GLU A 255 22.01 25.71 0.32
C GLU A 255 22.54 25.54 1.75
N VAL A 256 21.68 25.75 2.74
CA VAL A 256 22.04 25.58 4.16
C VAL A 256 22.38 24.12 4.46
N LEU A 257 21.62 23.17 3.90
CA LEU A 257 21.89 21.75 4.10
C LEU A 257 23.20 21.32 3.43
N HIS A 258 23.49 21.80 2.22
CA HIS A 258 24.77 21.53 1.57
C HIS A 258 25.96 22.05 2.39
N ASP A 259 25.88 23.29 2.88
CA ASP A 259 26.94 23.86 3.73
C ASP A 259 27.18 23.00 5.00
N ILE A 260 26.13 22.43 5.62
CA ILE A 260 26.28 21.61 6.83
C ILE A 260 26.91 20.25 6.53
N TYR A 261 26.53 19.62 5.41
CA TYR A 261 27.00 18.27 5.10
C TYR A 261 28.39 18.25 4.46
N ASP A 262 28.73 19.26 3.64
CA ASP A 262 30.02 19.30 2.94
C ASP A 262 31.16 19.78 3.85
N THR A 263 30.87 20.54 4.91
CA THR A 263 31.89 21.08 5.84
C THR A 263 32.38 20.03 6.86
N ASN A 264 31.68 18.90 7.03
CA ASN A 264 32.02 17.87 8.02
C ASN A 264 32.72 16.63 7.43
N ILE A 265 33.25 16.72 6.19
CA ILE A 265 33.94 15.62 5.50
C ILE A 265 35.43 15.95 5.29
N GLN A 266 36.10 16.48 6.32
CA GLN A 266 37.57 16.56 6.36
C GLN A 266 38.11 15.90 7.63
#